data_AF-A0A433JT69-F1
#
_entry.id   AF-A0A433JT69-F1
#
_cell.length_a   1.000
_cell.length_b   1.000
_cell.length_c   1.000
_cell.angle_alpha   90.00
_cell.angle_beta   90.00
_cell.angle_gamma   90.00
#
_symmetry.space_group_name_H-M   'P 1'
#
loop_
_entity.id
_entity.type
_entity.pdbx_description
1 polymer ?
#
loop_
_entity_poly.entity_id
_entity_poly.type
_entity_poly.pdbx_seq_one_letter_code
_entity_poly.pdbx_strand_id
1 'polypeptide(L)'
;MPEQQVDLASLEQLVTQMETLVTYCDALRQGAGGFAYMLPADWQGPAMMSFLGSFEAWSVGAQGLSDSAQGLHELAKAVHTAYSTTVENLDTAWSETAASLA
;
A
#
# COMPACT_ATOMS: atom_id res chain seq x y z
N MET A 1 21.71 -18.08 -3.37
CA MET A 1 20.98 -19.29 -3.82
C MET A 1 19.81 -18.88 -4.72
N PRO A 2 19.46 -19.62 -5.79
CA PRO A 2 18.46 -19.16 -6.79
C PRO A 2 17.04 -18.99 -6.24
N GLU A 3 16.59 -19.90 -5.37
CA GLU A 3 15.24 -19.88 -4.80
C GLU A 3 14.99 -18.64 -3.93
N GLN A 4 15.96 -18.25 -3.11
CA GLN A 4 15.90 -17.05 -2.27
C GLN A 4 15.79 -15.76 -3.09
N GLN A 5 16.43 -15.70 -4.27
CA GLN A 5 16.35 -14.55 -5.17
C GLN A 5 14.97 -14.45 -5.84
N VAL A 6 14.33 -15.58 -6.16
CA VAL A 6 12.97 -15.62 -6.70
C VAL A 6 11.94 -15.16 -5.67
N ASP A 7 12.11 -15.55 -4.41
CA ASP A 7 11.25 -15.12 -3.30
C ASP A 7 11.38 -13.61 -3.06
N LEU A 8 12.61 -13.06 -3.08
CA LEU A 8 12.84 -11.63 -2.94
C LEU A 8 12.19 -10.82 -4.09
N ALA A 9 12.35 -11.27 -5.34
CA ALA A 9 11.69 -10.63 -6.48
C ALA A 9 10.16 -10.63 -6.36
N SER A 10 9.59 -11.73 -5.86
CA SER A 10 8.15 -11.84 -5.64
C SER A 10 7.66 -10.91 -4.54
N LEU A 11 8.42 -10.78 -3.45
CA LEU A 11 8.13 -9.85 -2.36
C LEU A 11 8.27 -8.39 -2.79
N GLU A 12 9.29 -8.06 -3.58
CA GLU A 12 9.46 -6.72 -4.16
C GLU A 12 8.27 -6.36 -5.06
N GLN A 13 7.84 -7.29 -5.92
CA GLN A 13 6.65 -7.10 -6.76
C GLN A 13 5.38 -6.89 -5.92
N LEU A 14 5.24 -7.58 -4.78
CA LEU A 14 4.12 -7.37 -3.85
C LEU A 14 4.15 -5.96 -3.26
N VAL A 15 5.32 -5.49 -2.80
CA VAL A 15 5.50 -4.14 -2.26
C VAL A 15 5.06 -3.08 -3.28
N THR A 16 5.53 -3.18 -4.53
CA THR A 16 5.15 -2.25 -5.61
C THR A 16 3.64 -2.27 -5.91
N GLN A 17 3.02 -3.45 -5.88
CA GLN A 17 1.57 -3.55 -6.08
C GLN A 17 0.78 -2.89 -4.95
N MET A 18 1.24 -3.03 -3.70
CA MET A 18 0.59 -2.38 -2.55
C MET A 18 0.77 -0.86 -2.58
N GLU A 19 1.93 -0.36 -2.99
CA GLU A 19 2.16 1.08 -3.21
C GLU A 19 1.22 1.65 -4.29
N THR A 20 1.02 0.89 -5.38
CA THR A 20 0.07 1.25 -6.43
C THR A 20 -1.36 1.30 -5.90
N LEU A 21 -1.75 0.36 -5.04
CA LEU A 21 -3.06 0.35 -4.39
C LEU A 21 -3.28 1.57 -3.49
N VAL A 22 -2.27 1.93 -2.68
CA VAL A 22 -2.30 3.16 -1.85
C VAL A 22 -2.52 4.39 -2.73
N THR A 23 -1.72 4.51 -3.79
CA THR A 23 -1.82 5.63 -4.75
C THR A 23 -3.21 5.71 -5.38
N TYR A 24 -3.79 4.56 -5.75
CA TYR A 24 -5.13 4.50 -6.31
C TYR A 24 -6.22 4.93 -5.31
N CYS A 25 -6.12 4.49 -4.05
CA CYS A 25 -7.06 4.89 -3.00
C CYS A 25 -7.01 6.40 -2.76
N ASP A 26 -5.82 6.99 -2.74
CA ASP A 26 -5.64 8.43 -2.60
C ASP A 26 -6.20 9.21 -3.80
N ALA A 27 -5.95 8.74 -5.02
CA ALA A 27 -6.49 9.35 -6.23
C ALA A 27 -8.02 9.31 -6.24
N LEU A 28 -8.62 8.19 -5.86
CA LEU A 28 -10.07 8.03 -5.75
C LEU A 28 -10.65 9.04 -4.73
N ARG A 29 -10.00 9.15 -3.56
CA ARG A 29 -10.43 10.06 -2.50
C ARG A 29 -10.37 11.53 -2.93
N GLN A 30 -9.26 11.93 -3.57
CA GLN A 30 -9.06 13.29 -4.07
C GLN A 30 -10.06 13.63 -5.18
N GLY A 31 -10.27 12.72 -6.15
CA GLY A 31 -11.19 12.93 -7.26
C GLY A 31 -12.64 13.12 -6.80
N ALA A 32 -13.10 12.26 -5.89
CA ALA A 32 -14.45 12.38 -5.34
C ALA A 32 -14.59 13.56 -4.36
N GLY A 33 -13.55 13.88 -3.58
CA GLY A 33 -13.46 15.10 -2.77
C GLY A 33 -13.76 16.37 -3.57
N GLY A 34 -13.25 16.47 -4.80
CA GLY A 34 -13.50 17.61 -5.69
C GLY A 34 -14.99 17.86 -5.98
N PHE A 35 -15.80 16.81 -6.11
CA PHE A 35 -17.23 16.95 -6.40
C PHE A 35 -18.02 17.52 -5.22
N ALA A 36 -17.68 17.12 -3.99
CA ALA A 36 -18.37 17.61 -2.80
C ALA A 36 -18.18 19.12 -2.56
N TYR A 37 -17.05 19.68 -2.99
CA TYR A 37 -16.78 21.11 -2.88
C TYR A 37 -17.30 21.94 -4.06
N MET A 38 -17.43 21.36 -5.27
CA MET A 38 -17.92 22.09 -6.44
C MET A 38 -19.44 22.19 -6.54
N LEU A 39 -20.17 21.17 -6.09
CA LEU A 39 -21.63 21.11 -6.29
C LEU A 39 -22.48 22.08 -5.43
N PRO A 40 -22.09 22.49 -4.19
CA PRO A 40 -22.93 23.35 -3.35
C PRO A 40 -23.22 24.75 -3.90
N ALA A 41 -22.36 25.27 -4.79
CA ALA A 41 -22.55 26.59 -5.39
C ALA A 41 -23.67 26.60 -6.46
N ASP A 42 -23.79 25.51 -7.22
CA ASP A 42 -24.67 25.43 -8.39
C ASP A 42 -25.89 24.51 -8.18
N TRP A 43 -25.89 23.69 -7.13
CA TRP A 43 -26.94 22.71 -6.86
C TRP A 43 -27.47 22.83 -5.42
N GLN A 44 -28.73 23.24 -5.27
CA GLN A 44 -29.41 23.38 -3.97
C GLN A 44 -30.67 22.52 -3.89
N GLY A 45 -31.12 22.26 -2.66
CA GLY A 45 -32.37 21.56 -2.37
C GLY A 45 -32.20 20.16 -1.75
N PRO A 46 -33.29 19.39 -1.57
CA PRO A 46 -33.26 18.11 -0.86
C PRO A 46 -32.32 17.06 -1.45
N ALA A 47 -32.13 17.09 -2.78
CA ALA A 47 -31.21 16.17 -3.46
C ALA A 47 -29.73 16.43 -3.09
N MET A 48 -29.35 17.70 -2.91
CA MET A 48 -28.01 18.07 -2.42
C MET A 48 -27.79 17.54 -1.00
N MET A 49 -28.77 17.71 -0.11
CA MET A 49 -28.68 17.20 1.27
C MET A 49 -28.53 15.66 1.29
N SER A 50 -29.26 14.95 0.44
CA SER A 50 -29.12 13.49 0.30
C SER A 50 -27.75 13.08 -0.25
N PHE A 51 -27.23 13.84 -1.21
CA PHE A 51 -25.89 13.62 -1.76
C PHE A 51 -24.82 13.82 -0.67
N LEU A 52 -24.87 14.91 0.10
CA LEU A 52 -23.91 15.19 1.16
C LEU A 52 -23.87 14.08 2.22
N GLY A 53 -25.03 13.60 2.67
CA GLY A 53 -25.08 12.48 3.62
C GLY A 53 -24.52 11.18 3.04
N SER A 54 -24.79 10.90 1.76
CA SER A 54 -24.22 9.72 1.07
C SER A 54 -22.71 9.87 0.86
N PHE A 55 -22.26 11.07 0.55
CA PHE A 55 -20.85 11.42 0.34
C PHE A 55 -20.04 11.30 1.64
N GLU A 56 -20.60 11.74 2.78
CA GLU A 56 -19.96 11.59 4.08
C GLU A 56 -19.74 10.11 4.43
N ALA A 57 -20.77 9.27 4.26
CA ALA A 57 -20.66 7.82 4.47
C ALA A 57 -19.64 7.19 3.52
N TRP A 58 -19.65 7.58 2.25
CA TRP A 58 -18.64 7.16 1.26
C TRP A 58 -17.23 7.59 1.68
N SER A 59 -17.04 8.82 2.16
CA SER A 59 -15.73 9.36 2.55
C SER A 59 -15.11 8.60 3.72
N VAL A 60 -15.92 8.19 4.70
CA VAL A 60 -15.46 7.33 5.81
C VAL A 60 -15.01 5.96 5.28
N GLY A 61 -15.79 5.36 4.39
CA GLY A 61 -15.41 4.08 3.76
C GLY A 61 -14.13 4.18 2.92
N ALA A 62 -13.99 5.27 2.16
CA ALA A 62 -12.80 5.54 1.36
C ALA A 62 -11.55 5.72 2.24
N GLN A 63 -11.67 6.40 3.39
CA GLN A 63 -10.58 6.49 4.36
C GLN A 63 -10.20 5.10 4.90
N GLY A 64 -11.17 4.29 5.31
CA GLY A 64 -10.90 2.94 5.81
C GLY A 64 -10.21 2.03 4.79
N LEU A 65 -10.56 2.18 3.50
CA LEU A 65 -9.86 1.47 2.41
C LEU A 65 -8.41 1.95 2.27
N SER A 66 -8.18 3.26 2.35
CA SER A 66 -6.84 3.85 2.31
C SER A 66 -5.96 3.37 3.47
N ASP A 67 -6.50 3.37 4.69
CA ASP A 67 -5.80 2.90 5.88
C ASP A 67 -5.43 1.42 5.77
N SER A 68 -6.35 0.61 5.24
CA SER A 68 -6.13 -0.83 5.02
C SER A 68 -5.04 -1.07 3.96
N ALA A 69 -5.07 -0.32 2.85
CA ALA A 69 -4.05 -0.40 1.81
C ALA A 69 -2.66 -0.01 2.35
N GLN A 70 -2.58 1.05 3.17
CA GLN A 70 -1.34 1.46 3.81
C GLN A 70 -0.82 0.38 4.77
N GLY A 71 -1.70 -0.23 5.56
CA GLY A 71 -1.35 -1.33 6.47
C GLY A 71 -0.78 -2.54 5.73
N LEU A 72 -1.39 -2.92 4.60
CA LEU A 72 -0.89 -3.99 3.74
C LEU A 72 0.48 -3.66 3.13
N HIS A 73 0.67 -2.41 2.69
CA HIS A 73 1.94 -1.97 2.13
C HIS A 73 3.07 -2.02 3.17
N GLU A 74 2.84 -1.52 4.39
CA GLU A 74 3.85 -1.58 5.45
C GLU A 74 4.15 -3.03 5.89
N LEU A 75 3.14 -3.90 5.93
CA LEU A 75 3.36 -5.32 6.20
C LEU A 75 4.21 -5.98 5.11
N ALA A 76 3.92 -5.72 3.84
CA ALA A 76 4.71 -6.25 2.73
C ALA A 76 6.18 -5.79 2.80
N LYS A 77 6.42 -4.51 3.11
CA LYS A 77 7.77 -3.96 3.31
C LYS A 77 8.49 -4.61 4.49
N ALA A 78 7.80 -4.83 5.60
CA ALA A 78 8.37 -5.49 6.78
C ALA A 78 8.80 -6.93 6.46
N VAL A 79 7.95 -7.69 5.75
CA VAL A 79 8.27 -9.05 5.31
C VAL A 79 9.45 -9.06 4.33
N HIS A 80 9.45 -8.19 3.33
CA HIS A 80 10.55 -8.05 2.38
C HIS A 80 11.88 -7.76 3.10
N THR A 81 11.87 -6.81 4.04
CA THR A 81 13.05 -6.43 4.83
C THR A 81 13.57 -7.62 5.64
N ALA A 82 12.69 -8.29 6.39
CA ALA A 82 13.06 -9.42 7.22
C ALA A 82 13.68 -10.57 6.39
N TYR A 83 13.12 -10.84 5.22
CA TYR A 83 13.63 -11.87 4.32
C TYR A 83 14.98 -11.48 3.71
N SER A 84 15.13 -10.24 3.20
CA SER A 84 16.38 -9.72 2.65
C SER A 84 17.52 -9.81 3.65
N THR A 85 17.29 -9.32 4.88
CA THR A 85 18.29 -9.38 5.96
C THR A 85 18.66 -10.83 6.31
N THR A 86 17.71 -11.76 6.27
CA THR A 86 17.99 -13.18 6.53
C THR A 86 18.89 -13.77 5.44
N VAL A 87 18.62 -13.47 4.17
CA VAL A 87 19.44 -13.94 3.04
C VAL A 87 20.85 -13.36 3.12
N GLU A 88 21.00 -12.06 3.38
CA GLU A 88 22.30 -11.39 3.54
C GLU A 88 23.14 -11.99 4.68
N ASN A 89 22.50 -12.29 5.82
CA ASN A 89 23.16 -12.92 6.96
C ASN A 89 23.62 -14.34 6.64
N LEU A 90 22.81 -15.11 5.90
CA LEU A 90 23.17 -16.46 5.47
C LEU A 90 24.36 -16.43 4.49
N ASP A 91 24.35 -15.53 3.52
CA ASP A 91 25.44 -15.37 2.56
C ASP A 91 26.76 -14.98 3.29
N THR A 92 26.68 -14.09 4.28
CA THR A 92 27.82 -13.72 5.12
C THR A 92 28.36 -14.92 5.90
N ALA A 93 27.49 -15.65 6.61
CA ALA A 93 27.90 -16.83 7.39
C ALA A 93 28.52 -17.93 6.53
N TRP A 94 27.99 -18.14 5.32
CA TRP A 94 28.57 -19.08 4.35
C TRP A 94 29.94 -18.63 3.86
N SER A 95 30.12 -17.34 3.56
CA SER A 95 31.42 -16.79 3.15
C SER A 95 32.47 -16.93 4.25
N GLU A 96 32.11 -16.65 5.51
CA GLU A 96 33.01 -16.82 6.66
C GLU A 96 33.39 -18.29 6.88
N THR A 97 32.41 -19.19 6.79
CA THR A 97 32.66 -20.63 6.91
C THR A 97 33.59 -21.12 5.80
N ALA A 98 33.34 -20.71 4.55
CA ALA A 98 34.18 -21.07 3.41
C ALA A 98 35.62 -20.55 3.55
N ALA A 99 35.79 -19.32 4.04
CA ALA A 99 37.11 -18.74 4.30
C ALA A 99 37.86 -19.47 5.43
N SER A 100 37.15 -19.99 6.45
CA SER A 100 37.77 -20.76 7.54
C SER A 100 38.25 -22.16 7.13
N LEU A 101 37.72 -22.68 6.01
CA LEU A 101 38.06 -24.00 5.46
C LEU A 101 39.16 -23.96 4.39
N ALA A 102 39.57 -22.76 3.96
CA ALA A 102 40.63 -22.53 2.97
C ALA A 102 41.98 -22.25 3.65
#